data_AF-M7U2R7-F1
#
_entry.id   AF-M7U2R7-F1
#
_cell.length_a   1.000
_cell.length_b   1.000
_cell.length_c   1.000
_cell.angle_alpha   90.00
_cell.angle_beta   90.00
_cell.angle_gamma   90.00
#
_symmetry.space_group_name_H-M   'P 1'
#
loop_
_entity.id
_entity.type
_entity.pdbx_description
1 polymer ?
#
loop_
_entity_poly.entity_id
_entity_poly.type
_entity_poly.pdbx_seq_one_letter_code
_entity_poly.pdbx_strand_id
1 'polypeptide(L)'
;MKDMRLSRYIIKKPENISEEEDAPDYEKCSDYFITDQSITTQDHWQPGDLPRYRYGVNTFLAMNYEVVNEHGFPRGVPVHDSCWKIFERVSKLRLGRVDLQGFMALWHYLAANPHDIPGFSLIVLDAYKHQNPYDKDMGAVWRRRQFKGDSLQPYVNSTDLFEKLPIELKQIILCELGSKDIANLRLVSRAFRQLPQQLFRDLLVKELPWFWEIDQIQQRKMEIFRKMLLERHGEDLAGLNERNDSEYVQFFKDCIAMKPPSFVWKRVYDQVKRLQKGNLGVRNRVRVWGLAERIVERIGRLRGMESAGKRHDLKGDEDNLQVEPTQDEVDSGAVNHGYECSECNHYQIERMEISSER
;
A
#
# COMPACT_ATOMS: atom_id res chain seq x y z
N MET A 1 -6.26 10.63 16.32
CA MET A 1 -6.05 12.02 15.86
C MET A 1 -5.88 12.95 17.05
N LYS A 2 -4.94 12.65 17.95
CA LYS A 2 -4.57 13.59 19.01
C LYS A 2 -3.91 14.80 18.34
N ASP A 3 -4.27 16.01 18.76
CA ASP A 3 -3.68 17.31 18.34
C ASP A 3 -4.34 18.07 17.17
N MET A 4 -5.46 17.58 16.64
CA MET A 4 -6.20 18.27 15.57
C MET A 4 -7.03 19.45 16.13
N ARG A 5 -6.43 20.64 16.23
CA ARG A 5 -7.15 21.88 16.62
C ARG A 5 -7.95 22.42 15.43
N LEU A 6 -9.12 23.03 15.68
CA LEU A 6 -9.93 23.69 14.66
C LEU A 6 -10.49 22.75 13.57
N SER A 7 -10.90 21.55 13.97
CA SER A 7 -11.43 20.52 13.07
C SER A 7 -12.91 20.74 12.77
N ARG A 8 -13.33 20.41 11.55
CA ARG A 8 -14.75 20.22 11.18
C ARG A 8 -14.98 18.73 10.96
N TYR A 9 -16.23 18.30 11.00
CA TYR A 9 -16.60 16.92 10.72
C TYR A 9 -17.58 16.89 9.56
N ILE A 10 -17.48 15.85 8.73
CA ILE A 10 -18.42 15.58 7.65
C ILE A 10 -19.30 14.43 8.11
N ILE A 11 -20.62 14.64 8.17
CA ILE A 11 -21.59 13.70 8.74
C ILE A 11 -22.66 13.42 7.67
N LYS A 12 -23.12 12.16 7.58
CA LYS A 12 -24.24 11.78 6.73
C LYS A 12 -25.54 12.31 7.32
N LYS A 13 -26.38 12.95 6.50
CA LYS A 13 -27.72 13.40 6.88
C LYS A 13 -28.59 12.19 7.22
N PRO A 14 -29.41 12.27 8.29
CA PRO A 14 -30.44 11.27 8.56
C PRO A 14 -31.49 11.23 7.43
N GLU A 15 -32.11 10.07 7.25
CA GLU A 15 -33.19 9.90 6.26
C GLU A 15 -34.43 10.72 6.66
N ASN A 16 -35.09 11.35 5.68
CA ASN A 16 -36.36 12.09 5.82
C ASN A 16 -36.32 13.44 6.57
N ILE A 17 -35.20 14.16 6.56
CA ILE A 17 -35.10 15.50 7.18
C ILE A 17 -35.27 16.63 6.16
N SER A 18 -35.99 17.69 6.56
CA SER A 18 -36.16 18.91 5.78
C SER A 18 -34.82 19.65 5.62
N GLU A 19 -34.52 20.09 4.40
CA GLU A 19 -33.34 20.90 4.12
C GLU A 19 -33.31 22.19 4.94
N GLU A 20 -32.15 22.54 5.49
CA GLU A 20 -31.93 23.82 6.15
C GLU A 20 -31.91 24.95 5.11
N GLU A 21 -32.66 26.02 5.36
CA GLU A 21 -32.79 27.15 4.42
C GLU A 21 -31.44 27.85 4.21
N ASP A 22 -30.67 28.01 5.28
CA ASP A 22 -29.34 28.64 5.33
C ASP A 22 -28.18 27.72 4.92
N ALA A 23 -28.45 26.46 4.55
CA ALA A 23 -27.39 25.54 4.17
C ALA A 23 -26.73 25.95 2.82
N PRO A 24 -25.40 25.81 2.71
CA PRO A 24 -24.68 25.96 1.45
C PRO A 24 -25.22 25.02 0.36
N ASP A 25 -25.20 25.47 -0.90
CA ASP A 25 -25.71 24.70 -2.05
C ASP A 25 -25.10 23.30 -2.17
N TYR A 26 -23.83 23.13 -1.78
CA TYR A 26 -23.16 21.84 -1.85
C TYR A 26 -23.60 20.86 -0.76
N GLU A 27 -24.14 21.34 0.36
CA GLU A 27 -24.78 20.47 1.34
C GLU A 27 -26.16 20.07 0.84
N LYS A 28 -26.94 21.00 0.26
CA LYS A 28 -28.26 20.71 -0.33
C LYS A 28 -28.21 19.66 -1.44
N CYS A 29 -27.11 19.58 -2.19
CA CYS A 29 -26.90 18.60 -3.25
C CYS A 29 -26.13 17.33 -2.81
N SER A 30 -25.95 17.10 -1.50
CA SER A 30 -25.20 15.96 -0.97
C SER A 30 -25.99 15.26 0.15
N ASP A 31 -25.73 13.97 0.32
CA ASP A 31 -26.21 13.20 1.47
C ASP A 31 -25.45 13.55 2.76
N TYR A 32 -24.47 14.45 2.69
CA TYR A 32 -23.60 14.83 3.78
C TYR A 32 -23.69 16.33 4.07
N PHE A 33 -23.37 16.72 5.29
CA PHE A 33 -23.20 18.12 5.69
C PHE A 33 -21.90 18.29 6.48
N ILE A 34 -21.42 19.53 6.60
CA ILE A 34 -20.24 19.88 7.37
C ILE A 34 -20.61 20.57 8.66
N THR A 35 -19.99 20.14 9.75
CA THR A 35 -20.18 20.78 11.04
C THR A 35 -19.52 22.15 11.08
N ASP A 36 -19.97 22.97 12.01
CA ASP A 36 -19.19 24.12 12.45
C ASP A 36 -17.83 23.68 13.00
N GLN A 37 -16.92 24.64 13.05
CA GLN A 37 -15.58 24.41 13.55
C GLN A 37 -15.65 24.03 15.03
N SER A 38 -15.16 22.83 15.35
CA SER A 38 -15.02 22.38 16.73
C SER A 38 -13.87 23.11 17.42
N ILE A 39 -14.14 23.50 18.67
CA ILE A 39 -13.15 24.15 19.55
C ILE A 39 -12.24 23.09 20.18
N THR A 40 -12.73 21.86 20.33
CA THR A 40 -12.05 20.71 20.93
C THR A 40 -11.91 19.55 19.94
N THR A 41 -10.79 18.83 20.05
CA THR A 41 -10.60 17.59 19.28
C THR A 41 -11.43 16.50 19.95
N GLN A 42 -12.38 15.94 19.20
CA GLN A 42 -13.28 14.88 19.68
C GLN A 42 -12.50 13.57 19.80
N ASP A 43 -12.63 12.86 20.91
CA ASP A 43 -12.06 11.51 21.06
C ASP A 43 -12.88 10.51 20.22
N HIS A 44 -12.22 9.46 19.72
CA HIS A 44 -12.83 8.46 18.84
C HIS A 44 -13.85 7.56 19.56
N TRP A 45 -13.86 7.59 20.90
CA TRP A 45 -14.70 6.76 21.77
C TRP A 45 -15.72 7.54 22.60
N GLN A 46 -15.73 8.87 22.50
CA GLN A 46 -16.71 9.70 23.19
C GLN A 46 -17.60 10.41 22.18
N PRO A 47 -18.93 10.40 22.36
CA PRO A 47 -19.83 11.20 21.55
C PRO A 47 -19.42 12.66 21.64
N GLY A 48 -19.23 13.25 20.48
CA GLY A 48 -18.97 14.65 20.33
C GLY A 48 -20.21 15.47 20.12
N ASP A 49 -20.32 16.57 20.85
CA ASP A 49 -21.40 17.53 20.66
C ASP A 49 -21.10 18.49 19.52
N LEU A 50 -22.13 18.77 18.73
CA LEU A 50 -22.08 19.84 17.73
C LEU A 50 -22.29 21.21 18.40
N PRO A 51 -21.53 22.25 18.03
CA PRO A 51 -21.77 23.61 18.50
C PRO A 51 -23.17 24.12 18.17
N ARG A 52 -23.76 23.63 17.07
CA ARG A 52 -25.10 23.96 16.59
C ARG A 52 -25.80 22.67 16.17
N TYR A 53 -27.06 22.52 16.56
CA TYR A 53 -27.92 21.45 16.06
C TYR A 53 -28.11 21.62 14.56
N ARG A 54 -27.76 20.60 13.77
CA ARG A 54 -27.88 20.63 12.32
C ARG A 54 -28.52 19.36 11.79
N TYR A 55 -29.50 19.48 10.90
CA TYR A 55 -30.17 18.35 10.25
C TYR A 55 -30.58 17.23 11.22
N GLY A 56 -31.12 17.57 12.40
CA GLY A 56 -31.54 16.57 13.39
C GLY A 56 -30.41 15.90 14.19
N VAL A 57 -29.16 16.32 13.99
CA VAL A 57 -27.97 15.77 14.65
C VAL A 57 -27.48 16.75 15.71
N ASN A 58 -27.37 16.29 16.96
CA ASN A 58 -26.72 17.02 18.06
C ASN A 58 -25.39 16.39 18.48
N THR A 59 -25.25 15.08 18.27
CA THR A 59 -24.15 14.26 18.76
C THR A 59 -23.63 13.38 17.63
N PHE A 60 -22.35 13.05 17.63
CA PHE A 60 -21.73 12.17 16.63
C PHE A 60 -20.48 11.49 17.19
N LEU A 61 -20.02 10.41 16.56
CA LEU A 61 -18.72 9.81 16.89
C LEU A 61 -17.68 10.19 15.84
N ALA A 62 -16.57 10.78 16.28
CA ALA A 62 -15.48 11.16 15.38
C ALA A 62 -14.69 9.91 14.97
N MET A 63 -14.89 9.42 13.75
CA MET A 63 -14.23 8.20 13.26
C MET A 63 -13.62 8.38 11.87
N ASN A 64 -12.51 7.68 11.63
CA ASN A 64 -11.83 7.63 10.33
C ASN A 64 -12.12 6.35 9.53
N TYR A 65 -13.08 5.55 9.95
CA TYR A 65 -13.57 4.37 9.25
C TYR A 65 -15.09 4.25 9.48
N GLU A 66 -15.82 3.92 8.40
CA GLU A 66 -17.29 3.77 8.34
C GLU A 66 -18.13 4.95 8.87
N VAL A 67 -19.07 5.43 8.05
CA VAL A 67 -19.90 6.60 8.40
C VAL A 67 -21.24 6.21 9.06
N VAL A 68 -21.59 4.92 9.08
CA VAL A 68 -22.84 4.43 9.68
C VAL A 68 -22.53 3.20 10.51
N ASN A 69 -22.96 3.18 11.77
CA ASN A 69 -22.94 1.98 12.61
C ASN A 69 -24.22 1.16 12.35
N GLU A 70 -24.24 -0.14 12.64
CA GLU A 70 -25.43 -1.01 12.52
C GLU A 70 -26.67 -0.47 13.28
N HIS A 71 -26.46 0.45 14.23
CA HIS A 71 -27.49 1.09 15.05
C HIS A 71 -27.89 2.51 14.61
N GLY A 72 -27.42 2.99 13.45
CA GLY A 72 -27.82 4.30 12.91
C GLY A 72 -27.24 5.53 13.62
N PHE A 73 -26.25 5.34 14.51
CA PHE A 73 -25.60 6.47 15.19
C PHE A 73 -24.72 7.27 14.20
N PRO A 74 -24.86 8.60 14.12
CA PRO A 74 -24.11 9.43 13.18
C PRO A 74 -22.60 9.42 13.49
N ARG A 75 -21.78 9.16 12.47
CA ARG A 75 -20.32 9.24 12.57
C ARG A 75 -19.80 10.40 11.72
N GLY A 76 -18.81 11.11 12.24
CA GLY A 76 -18.21 12.29 11.62
C GLY A 76 -16.79 12.03 11.16
N VAL A 77 -16.55 12.25 9.87
CA VAL A 77 -15.21 12.21 9.28
C VAL A 77 -14.50 13.53 9.56
N PRO A 78 -13.37 13.54 10.29
CA PRO A 78 -12.66 14.77 10.62
C PRO A 78 -11.92 15.35 9.43
N VAL A 79 -12.06 16.66 9.25
CA VAL A 79 -11.34 17.46 8.25
C VAL A 79 -10.82 18.75 8.88
N HIS A 80 -9.57 19.11 8.60
CA HIS A 80 -9.05 20.42 9.03
C HIS A 80 -9.78 21.54 8.29
N ASP A 81 -10.16 22.62 8.99
CA ASP A 81 -10.81 23.80 8.39
C ASP A 81 -10.01 24.34 7.18
N SER A 82 -8.67 24.40 7.30
CA SER A 82 -7.80 24.84 6.20
C SER A 82 -7.85 23.89 5.00
N CYS A 83 -7.85 22.57 5.23
CA CYS A 83 -7.95 21.57 4.16
C CYS A 83 -9.29 21.67 3.43
N TRP A 84 -10.40 21.85 4.18
CA TRP A 84 -11.71 22.04 3.58
C TRP A 84 -11.77 23.30 2.70
N LYS A 85 -11.27 24.44 3.20
CA LYS A 85 -11.21 25.69 2.43
C LYS A 85 -10.37 25.57 1.15
N ILE A 86 -9.27 24.81 1.18
CA ILE A 86 -8.47 24.53 -0.02
C ILE A 86 -9.29 23.70 -1.01
N PHE A 87 -9.93 22.62 -0.53
CA PHE A 87 -10.79 21.79 -1.38
C PHE A 87 -11.93 22.60 -2.00
N GLU A 88 -12.62 23.42 -1.22
CA GLU A 88 -13.71 24.27 -1.69
C GLU A 88 -13.27 25.18 -2.86
N ARG A 89 -12.12 25.84 -2.71
CA ARG A 89 -11.53 26.71 -3.75
C ARG A 89 -11.15 25.93 -5.01
N VAL A 90 -10.48 24.78 -4.84
CA VAL A 90 -10.04 23.95 -5.98
C VAL A 90 -11.23 23.33 -6.69
N SER A 91 -12.23 22.84 -5.95
CA SER A 91 -13.45 22.26 -6.50
C SER A 91 -14.23 23.30 -7.30
N LYS A 92 -14.43 24.51 -6.75
CA LYS A 92 -15.05 25.62 -7.51
C LYS A 92 -14.26 25.97 -8.77
N LEU A 93 -12.93 26.04 -8.68
CA LEU A 93 -12.08 26.38 -9.84
C LEU A 93 -12.13 25.32 -10.95
N ARG A 94 -12.21 24.03 -10.61
CA ARG A 94 -12.11 22.92 -11.56
C ARG A 94 -13.45 22.39 -12.04
N LEU A 95 -14.47 22.42 -11.18
CA LEU A 95 -15.79 21.80 -11.40
C LEU A 95 -16.92 22.83 -11.47
N GLY A 96 -16.65 24.11 -11.19
CA GLY A 96 -17.67 25.16 -11.09
C GLY A 96 -18.54 25.08 -9.83
N ARG A 97 -18.37 24.03 -9.02
CA ARG A 97 -19.15 23.77 -7.79
C ARG A 97 -18.30 23.05 -6.75
N VAL A 98 -18.75 23.02 -5.50
CA VAL A 98 -18.15 22.20 -4.44
C VAL A 98 -18.83 20.83 -4.48
N ASP A 99 -18.07 19.78 -4.74
CA ASP A 99 -18.61 18.41 -4.85
C ASP A 99 -18.38 17.62 -3.56
N LEU A 100 -19.20 17.89 -2.54
CA LEU A 100 -19.11 17.24 -1.23
C LEU A 100 -19.43 15.73 -1.34
N GLN A 101 -20.40 15.35 -2.17
CA GLN A 101 -20.73 13.95 -2.43
C GLN A 101 -19.55 13.20 -3.03
N GLY A 102 -18.92 13.77 -4.06
CA GLY A 102 -17.74 13.20 -4.71
C GLY A 102 -16.54 13.12 -3.76
N PHE A 103 -16.35 14.11 -2.89
CA PHE A 103 -15.32 14.06 -1.84
C PHE A 103 -15.51 12.86 -0.92
N MET A 104 -16.73 12.66 -0.40
CA MET A 104 -17.03 11.57 0.51
C MET A 104 -16.97 10.20 -0.17
N ALA A 105 -17.46 10.09 -1.40
CA ALA A 105 -17.33 8.87 -2.20
C ALA A 105 -15.85 8.48 -2.40
N LEU A 106 -14.99 9.45 -2.73
CA LEU A 106 -13.56 9.22 -2.88
C LEU A 106 -12.89 8.90 -1.53
N TRP A 107 -13.29 9.56 -0.45
CA TRP A 107 -12.78 9.27 0.89
C TRP A 107 -13.12 7.85 1.33
N HIS A 108 -14.38 7.42 1.16
CA HIS A 108 -14.80 6.04 1.42
C HIS A 108 -13.98 5.06 0.62
N TYR A 109 -13.78 5.32 -0.67
CA TYR A 109 -12.99 4.47 -1.53
C TYR A 109 -11.51 4.39 -1.11
N LEU A 110 -10.86 5.51 -0.83
CA LEU A 110 -9.43 5.55 -0.45
C LEU A 110 -9.14 5.06 0.97
N ALA A 111 -10.06 5.30 1.91
CA ALA A 111 -9.91 4.92 3.30
C ALA A 111 -10.31 3.45 3.54
N ALA A 112 -11.36 2.97 2.86
CA ALA A 112 -11.91 1.62 3.07
C ALA A 112 -11.49 0.58 2.02
N ASN A 113 -10.98 0.96 0.85
CA ASN A 113 -10.59 0.00 -0.19
C ASN A 113 -9.07 -0.06 -0.41
N PRO A 114 -8.34 -0.94 0.30
CA PRO A 114 -6.90 -1.13 0.11
C PRO A 114 -6.55 -1.81 -1.23
N HIS A 115 -7.53 -2.33 -1.98
CA HIS A 115 -7.31 -3.05 -3.23
C HIS A 115 -6.97 -2.10 -4.38
N ASP A 116 -7.69 -0.98 -4.51
CA ASP A 116 -7.56 -0.11 -5.67
C ASP A 116 -7.03 1.27 -5.27
N ILE A 117 -5.73 1.45 -5.49
CA ILE A 117 -5.03 2.71 -5.25
C ILE A 117 -5.07 3.48 -6.58
N PRO A 118 -5.83 4.59 -6.69
CA PRO A 118 -5.99 5.31 -7.95
C PRO A 118 -4.66 5.66 -8.60
N GLY A 119 -4.51 5.26 -9.86
CA GLY A 119 -3.30 5.52 -10.64
C GLY A 119 -2.08 4.68 -10.28
N PHE A 120 -2.13 3.80 -9.25
CA PHE A 120 -0.99 2.95 -8.86
C PHE A 120 -0.49 2.10 -10.03
N SER A 121 -1.39 1.36 -10.68
CA SER A 121 -1.07 0.56 -11.87
C SER A 121 -0.37 1.40 -12.93
N LEU A 122 -0.88 2.59 -13.25
CA LEU A 122 -0.33 3.46 -14.31
C LEU A 122 1.06 3.97 -13.96
N ILE A 123 1.28 4.38 -12.70
CA ILE A 123 2.57 4.86 -12.23
C ILE A 123 3.61 3.73 -12.27
N VAL A 124 3.25 2.53 -11.83
CA VAL A 124 4.16 1.38 -11.83
C VAL A 124 4.42 0.89 -13.26
N LEU A 125 3.42 0.91 -14.13
CA LEU A 125 3.54 0.55 -15.55
C LEU A 125 4.58 1.39 -16.31
N ASP A 126 4.78 2.67 -15.94
CA ASP A 126 5.85 3.50 -16.52
C ASP A 126 7.26 3.03 -16.11
N ALA A 127 7.38 2.45 -14.90
CA ALA A 127 8.66 1.93 -14.41
C ALA A 127 9.10 0.67 -15.16
N TYR A 128 8.16 -0.12 -15.69
CA TYR A 128 8.45 -1.26 -16.56
C TYR A 128 9.03 -0.77 -17.89
N LYS A 129 10.36 -0.80 -17.98
CA LYS A 129 11.12 -0.46 -19.19
C LYS A 129 11.84 -1.71 -19.67
N HIS A 130 11.69 -2.04 -20.94
CA HIS A 130 12.47 -3.10 -21.56
C HIS A 130 13.94 -2.72 -21.53
N GLN A 131 14.79 -3.71 -21.26
CA GLN A 131 16.22 -3.59 -21.41
C GLN A 131 16.56 -3.51 -22.90
N ASN A 132 17.32 -2.49 -23.27
CA ASN A 132 17.75 -2.32 -24.66
C ASN A 132 18.87 -3.33 -24.96
N PRO A 133 18.82 -4.08 -26.07
CA PRO A 133 19.91 -4.97 -26.49
C PRO A 133 21.28 -4.27 -26.56
N TYR A 134 21.31 -2.99 -26.95
CA TYR A 134 22.54 -2.18 -27.00
C TYR A 134 22.95 -1.57 -25.66
N ASP A 135 22.21 -1.83 -24.59
CA ASP A 135 22.61 -1.35 -23.28
C ASP A 135 23.87 -2.09 -22.86
N LYS A 136 25.00 -1.36 -22.84
CA LYS A 136 26.34 -1.90 -22.51
C LYS A 136 26.37 -2.61 -21.17
N ASP A 137 25.37 -2.36 -20.33
CA ASP A 137 25.24 -2.92 -19.01
C ASP A 137 24.62 -4.33 -18.95
N MET A 138 24.09 -4.90 -20.05
CA MET A 138 23.73 -6.34 -20.21
C MET A 138 23.23 -7.03 -18.92
N GLY A 139 22.20 -6.47 -18.30
CA GLY A 139 21.57 -7.09 -17.12
C GLY A 139 22.27 -6.88 -15.78
N ALA A 140 23.33 -6.07 -15.68
CA ALA A 140 24.02 -5.75 -14.43
C ALA A 140 23.68 -4.33 -13.93
N VAL A 141 23.48 -4.20 -12.61
CA VAL A 141 23.27 -2.92 -11.93
C VAL A 141 24.55 -2.56 -11.17
N TRP A 142 24.92 -1.28 -11.21
CA TRP A 142 26.12 -0.74 -10.56
C TRP A 142 27.44 -1.30 -11.13
N ARG A 143 27.53 -1.43 -12.47
CA ARG A 143 28.78 -1.78 -13.14
C ARG A 143 29.85 -0.72 -12.86
N ARG A 144 31.07 -1.16 -12.59
CA ARG A 144 32.22 -0.26 -12.46
C ARG A 144 32.45 0.45 -13.80
N ARG A 145 32.38 1.79 -13.84
CA ARG A 145 32.86 2.54 -15.02
C ARG A 145 34.33 2.19 -15.22
N GLN A 146 34.66 1.56 -16.35
CA GLN A 146 36.04 1.47 -16.80
C GLN A 146 36.48 2.90 -17.14
N PHE A 147 37.28 3.50 -16.27
CA PHE A 147 37.98 4.73 -16.62
C PHE A 147 39.04 4.37 -17.66
N LYS A 148 39.06 5.09 -18.79
CA LYS A 148 40.13 4.97 -19.79
C LYS A 148 41.45 5.32 -19.10
N GLY A 149 42.23 4.30 -18.75
CA GLY A 149 43.51 4.45 -18.04
C GLY A 149 43.77 3.38 -16.97
N ASP A 150 42.75 2.70 -16.46
CA ASP A 150 42.95 1.58 -15.52
C ASP A 150 43.45 0.34 -16.28
N SER A 151 44.59 -0.17 -15.85
CA SER A 151 45.24 -1.37 -16.38
C SER A 151 44.24 -2.53 -16.49
N LEU A 152 44.26 -3.27 -17.59
CA LEU A 152 43.40 -4.42 -17.92
C LEU A 152 43.49 -5.63 -16.93
N GLN A 153 44.15 -5.47 -15.79
CA GLN A 153 44.29 -6.52 -14.79
C GLN A 153 43.10 -6.46 -13.84
N PRO A 154 42.23 -7.49 -13.79
CA PRO A 154 41.27 -7.63 -12.72
C PRO A 154 42.03 -7.61 -11.41
N TYR A 155 41.72 -6.66 -10.52
CA TYR A 155 42.23 -6.72 -9.15
C TYR A 155 41.64 -7.98 -8.53
N VAL A 156 42.46 -9.03 -8.39
CA VAL A 156 42.10 -10.28 -7.72
C VAL A 156 42.50 -10.11 -6.26
N ASN A 157 41.51 -10.07 -5.37
CA ASN A 157 41.82 -10.08 -3.95
C ASN A 157 42.02 -11.54 -3.52
N SER A 158 43.26 -11.97 -3.32
CA SER A 158 43.58 -13.39 -3.02
C SER A 158 42.89 -13.92 -1.76
N THR A 159 42.43 -13.03 -0.87
CA THR A 159 41.71 -13.35 0.37
C THR A 159 40.19 -13.41 0.21
N ASP A 160 39.62 -12.93 -0.89
CA ASP A 160 38.16 -12.95 -1.11
C ASP A 160 37.74 -14.30 -1.72
N LEU A 161 37.29 -15.23 -0.87
CA LEU A 161 36.85 -16.56 -1.30
C LEU A 161 35.61 -16.49 -2.20
N PHE A 162 34.79 -15.43 -2.10
CA PHE A 162 33.62 -15.27 -2.96
C PHE A 162 34.02 -14.97 -4.40
N GLU A 163 35.18 -14.35 -4.68
CA GLU A 163 35.63 -14.13 -6.05
C GLU A 163 35.82 -15.44 -6.81
N LYS A 164 36.25 -16.50 -6.12
CA LYS A 164 36.50 -17.84 -6.68
C LYS A 164 35.23 -18.62 -7.00
N LEU A 165 34.07 -18.20 -6.49
CA LEU A 165 32.82 -18.89 -6.75
C LEU A 165 32.35 -18.68 -8.21
N PRO A 166 31.78 -19.71 -8.85
CA PRO A 166 31.01 -19.55 -10.09
C PRO A 166 29.87 -18.53 -9.95
N ILE A 167 29.46 -17.95 -11.06
CA ILE A 167 28.42 -16.90 -11.08
C ILE A 167 27.07 -17.42 -10.58
N GLU A 168 26.78 -18.69 -10.83
CA GLU A 168 25.56 -19.39 -10.43
C GLU A 168 25.47 -19.47 -8.90
N LEU A 169 26.57 -19.85 -8.24
CA LEU A 169 26.62 -19.90 -6.77
C LEU A 169 26.50 -18.50 -6.16
N LYS A 170 27.11 -17.48 -6.79
CA LYS A 170 26.94 -16.08 -6.37
C LYS A 170 25.48 -15.63 -6.50
N GLN A 171 24.79 -16.03 -7.56
CA GLN A 171 23.37 -15.72 -7.76
C GLN A 171 22.49 -16.40 -6.71
N ILE A 172 22.72 -17.68 -6.41
CA ILE A 172 21.99 -18.41 -5.35
C ILE A 172 22.15 -17.69 -4.01
N ILE A 173 23.38 -17.31 -3.63
CA ILE A 173 23.63 -16.54 -2.41
C ILE A 173 22.83 -15.24 -2.41
N LEU A 174 22.82 -14.50 -3.52
CA LEU A 174 22.06 -13.25 -3.63
C LEU A 174 20.54 -13.45 -3.48
N CYS A 175 19.97 -14.53 -4.05
CA CYS A 175 18.54 -14.82 -3.96
C CYS A 175 18.08 -15.16 -2.52
N GLU A 176 18.97 -15.78 -1.73
CA GLU A 176 18.68 -16.13 -0.34
C GLU A 176 18.75 -14.95 0.63
N LEU A 177 19.45 -13.88 0.26
CA LEU A 177 19.62 -12.71 1.12
C LEU A 177 18.49 -11.67 0.95
N GLY A 178 18.30 -10.83 1.98
CA GLY A 178 17.47 -9.63 1.89
C GLY A 178 18.27 -8.44 1.36
N SER A 179 17.59 -7.36 0.97
CA SER A 179 18.23 -6.15 0.42
C SER A 179 19.25 -5.50 1.36
N LYS A 180 19.00 -5.56 2.68
CA LYS A 180 19.94 -5.06 3.71
C LYS A 180 21.23 -5.90 3.74
N ASP A 181 21.09 -7.22 3.75
CA ASP A 181 22.24 -8.13 3.79
C ASP A 181 23.02 -8.08 2.48
N ILE A 182 22.34 -7.94 1.35
CA ILE A 182 22.98 -7.70 0.04
C ILE A 182 23.78 -6.38 0.08
N ALA A 183 23.22 -5.32 0.65
CA ALA A 183 23.94 -4.05 0.78
C ALA A 183 25.21 -4.20 1.64
N ASN A 184 25.12 -4.93 2.76
CA ASN A 184 26.27 -5.23 3.60
C ASN A 184 27.31 -6.12 2.88
N LEU A 185 26.86 -7.17 2.18
CA LEU A 185 27.70 -8.08 1.42
C LEU A 185 28.51 -7.35 0.34
N ARG A 186 27.92 -6.33 -0.29
CA ARG A 186 28.59 -5.46 -1.27
C ARG A 186 29.71 -4.60 -0.68
N LEU A 187 29.64 -4.28 0.61
CA LEU A 187 30.69 -3.56 1.32
C LEU A 187 31.84 -4.50 1.67
N VAL A 188 31.55 -5.76 1.98
CA VAL A 188 32.52 -6.76 2.43
C VAL A 188 33.27 -7.43 1.28
N SER A 189 32.58 -7.79 0.19
CA SER A 189 33.16 -8.53 -0.94
C SER A 189 32.95 -7.82 -2.27
N ARG A 190 34.02 -7.77 -3.07
CA ARG A 190 33.98 -7.13 -4.40
C ARG A 190 33.19 -7.97 -5.41
N ALA A 191 33.08 -9.28 -5.16
CA ALA A 191 32.36 -10.23 -6.00
C ALA A 191 30.88 -9.86 -6.20
N PHE A 192 30.27 -9.15 -5.25
CA PHE A 192 28.84 -8.79 -5.28
C PHE A 192 28.56 -7.32 -5.64
N ARG A 193 29.59 -6.52 -5.96
CA ARG A 193 29.40 -5.09 -6.27
C ARG A 193 28.45 -4.87 -7.44
N GLN A 194 28.53 -5.73 -8.44
CA GLN A 194 27.61 -5.78 -9.57
C GLN A 194 26.47 -6.74 -9.24
N LEU A 195 25.23 -6.29 -9.43
CA LEU A 195 24.03 -7.08 -9.11
C LEU A 195 23.26 -7.43 -10.39
N PRO A 196 22.75 -8.66 -10.54
CA PRO A 196 21.85 -9.00 -11.64
C PRO A 196 20.55 -8.19 -11.60
N GLN A 197 19.96 -7.84 -12.75
CA GLN A 197 18.64 -7.20 -12.81
C GLN A 197 17.56 -8.11 -12.20
N GLN A 198 17.63 -9.42 -12.46
CA GLN A 198 16.64 -10.38 -12.00
C GLN A 198 16.50 -10.40 -10.47
N LEU A 199 17.60 -10.14 -9.74
CA LEU A 199 17.59 -10.02 -8.28
C LEU A 199 16.55 -9.01 -7.78
N PHE A 200 16.30 -7.92 -8.51
CA PHE A 200 15.33 -6.91 -8.09
C PHE A 200 13.89 -7.39 -8.26
N ARG A 201 13.61 -8.30 -9.20
CA ARG A 201 12.32 -9.00 -9.27
C ARG A 201 12.16 -9.92 -8.05
N ASP A 202 13.19 -10.66 -7.72
CA ASP A 202 13.16 -11.59 -6.58
C ASP A 202 12.97 -10.83 -5.27
N LEU A 203 13.62 -9.67 -5.10
CA LEU A 203 13.42 -8.77 -3.97
C LEU A 203 12.02 -8.15 -3.94
N LEU A 204 11.41 -7.81 -5.08
CA LEU A 204 10.02 -7.34 -5.13
C LEU A 204 9.09 -8.42 -4.56
N VAL A 205 9.21 -9.66 -5.04
CA VAL A 205 8.34 -10.77 -4.60
C VAL A 205 8.61 -11.13 -3.13
N LYS A 206 9.88 -11.15 -2.72
CA LYS A 206 10.30 -11.57 -1.38
C LYS A 206 10.02 -10.54 -0.29
N GLU A 207 10.29 -9.26 -0.55
CA GLU A 207 10.18 -8.20 0.47
C GLU A 207 8.90 -7.38 0.37
N LEU A 208 8.23 -7.41 -0.78
CA LEU A 208 7.04 -6.60 -1.04
C LEU A 208 5.88 -7.49 -1.54
N PRO A 209 5.51 -8.56 -0.81
CA PRO A 209 4.46 -9.50 -1.23
C PRO A 209 3.08 -8.84 -1.35
N TRP A 210 2.86 -7.71 -0.67
CA TRP A 210 1.70 -6.85 -0.84
C TRP A 210 1.55 -6.29 -2.26
N PHE A 211 2.57 -6.36 -3.12
CA PHE A 211 2.52 -5.99 -4.53
C PHE A 211 2.28 -7.22 -5.43
N TRP A 212 1.10 -7.83 -5.30
CA TRP A 212 0.73 -9.04 -6.02
C TRP A 212 0.43 -8.83 -7.51
N GLU A 213 0.17 -7.61 -7.98
CA GLU A 213 -0.12 -7.31 -9.39
C GLU A 213 1.14 -7.24 -10.27
N ILE A 214 2.31 -7.62 -9.74
CA ILE A 214 3.58 -7.58 -10.46
C ILE A 214 3.46 -8.22 -11.84
N ASP A 215 2.89 -9.43 -11.92
CA ASP A 215 2.77 -10.18 -13.17
C ASP A 215 1.67 -9.61 -14.09
N GLN A 216 0.56 -9.12 -13.52
CA GLN A 216 -0.53 -8.51 -14.30
C GLN A 216 -0.08 -7.19 -14.96
N ILE A 217 0.63 -6.33 -14.22
CA ILE A 217 1.18 -5.09 -14.76
C ILE A 217 2.28 -5.38 -15.79
N GLN A 218 3.10 -6.41 -15.54
CA GLN A 218 4.09 -6.88 -16.50
C GLN A 218 3.42 -7.30 -17.82
N GLN A 219 2.39 -8.15 -17.77
CA GLN A 219 1.64 -8.58 -18.95
C GLN A 219 1.05 -7.40 -19.71
N ARG A 220 0.37 -6.49 -19.01
CA ARG A 220 -0.20 -5.28 -19.62
C ARG A 220 0.84 -4.44 -20.33
N LYS A 221 2.05 -4.31 -19.77
CA LYS A 221 3.15 -3.60 -20.44
C LYS A 221 3.58 -4.30 -21.72
N MET A 222 3.72 -5.62 -21.67
CA MET A 222 4.10 -6.42 -22.83
C MET A 222 3.08 -6.29 -23.96
N GLU A 223 1.79 -6.31 -23.64
CA GLU A 223 0.70 -6.11 -24.61
C GLU A 223 0.75 -4.73 -25.27
N ILE A 224 0.93 -3.67 -24.48
CA ILE A 224 1.05 -2.29 -25.00
C ILE A 224 2.26 -2.20 -25.95
N PHE A 225 3.39 -2.78 -25.57
CA PHE A 225 4.59 -2.75 -26.39
C PHE A 225 4.42 -3.59 -27.67
N ARG A 226 3.83 -4.79 -27.57
CA ARG A 226 3.50 -5.63 -28.72
C ARG A 226 2.60 -4.89 -29.70
N LYS A 227 1.53 -4.26 -29.23
CA LYS A 227 0.60 -3.49 -30.07
C LYS A 227 1.33 -2.36 -30.80
N MET A 228 2.16 -1.59 -30.08
CA MET A 228 2.99 -0.53 -30.68
C MET A 228 3.95 -1.07 -31.76
N LEU A 229 4.55 -2.24 -31.55
CA LEU A 229 5.44 -2.85 -32.55
C LEU A 229 4.69 -3.28 -33.81
N LEU A 230 3.53 -3.92 -33.64
CA LEU A 230 2.68 -4.35 -34.75
C LEU A 230 2.17 -3.16 -35.57
N GLU A 231 1.74 -2.08 -34.89
CA GLU A 231 1.32 -0.83 -35.55
C GLU A 231 2.46 -0.18 -36.35
N ARG A 232 3.71 -0.27 -35.88
CA ARG A 232 4.86 0.36 -36.54
C ARG A 232 5.45 -0.48 -37.67
N HIS A 233 5.51 -1.81 -37.54
CA HIS A 233 6.27 -2.69 -38.42
C HIS A 233 5.42 -3.68 -39.23
N GLY A 234 4.12 -3.77 -38.96
CA GLY A 234 3.24 -4.77 -39.56
C GLY A 234 3.47 -6.19 -39.02
N GLU A 235 2.56 -7.12 -39.34
CA GLU A 235 2.65 -8.52 -38.89
C GLU A 235 3.89 -9.24 -39.46
N ASP A 236 4.30 -8.88 -40.67
CA ASP A 236 5.41 -9.53 -41.38
C ASP A 236 6.80 -9.02 -40.98
N LEU A 237 6.88 -8.01 -40.10
CA LEU A 237 8.13 -7.38 -39.67
C LEU A 237 9.04 -6.94 -40.84
N ALA A 238 8.45 -6.70 -42.03
CA ALA A 238 9.17 -6.60 -43.29
C ALA A 238 10.25 -5.50 -43.30
N GLY A 239 10.06 -4.43 -42.52
CA GLY A 239 11.03 -3.33 -42.38
C GLY A 239 12.12 -3.53 -41.32
N LEU A 240 12.18 -4.67 -40.62
CA LEU A 240 13.21 -4.96 -39.60
C LEU A 240 14.44 -5.67 -40.18
N ASN A 241 14.27 -6.46 -41.25
CA ASN A 241 15.37 -7.19 -41.90
C ASN A 241 16.36 -6.27 -42.64
N GLU A 242 15.99 -5.01 -42.91
CA GLU A 242 16.90 -4.02 -43.53
C GLU A 242 17.96 -3.49 -42.53
N ARG A 243 17.76 -3.69 -41.23
CA ARG A 243 18.77 -3.35 -40.21
C ARG A 243 19.64 -4.58 -39.97
N ASN A 244 20.94 -4.47 -40.25
CA ASN A 244 21.96 -5.53 -40.07
C ASN A 244 22.22 -5.93 -38.59
N ASP A 245 21.29 -5.72 -37.67
CA ASP A 245 21.48 -6.05 -36.25
C ASP A 245 20.62 -7.23 -35.80
N SER A 246 21.26 -8.40 -35.76
CA SER A 246 20.60 -9.66 -35.42
C SER A 246 20.05 -9.71 -34.00
N GLU A 247 20.68 -9.04 -33.03
CA GLU A 247 20.23 -9.05 -31.63
C GLU A 247 18.98 -8.18 -31.46
N TYR A 248 18.95 -7.03 -32.14
CA TYR A 248 17.82 -6.12 -32.11
C TYR A 248 16.57 -6.70 -32.79
N VAL A 249 16.75 -7.39 -33.93
CA VAL A 249 15.67 -8.10 -34.61
C VAL A 249 15.14 -9.25 -33.74
N GLN A 250 16.03 -9.99 -33.07
CA GLN A 250 15.64 -11.08 -32.18
C GLN A 250 14.83 -10.57 -30.97
N PHE A 251 15.24 -9.47 -30.36
CA PHE A 251 14.52 -8.83 -29.26
C PHE A 251 13.07 -8.47 -29.63
N PHE A 252 12.83 -7.91 -30.82
CA PHE A 252 11.47 -7.61 -31.26
C PHE A 252 10.64 -8.86 -31.54
N LYS A 253 11.25 -9.88 -32.15
CA LYS A 253 10.59 -11.18 -32.35
C LYS A 253 10.15 -11.78 -31.02
N ASP A 254 11.01 -11.72 -30.00
CA ASP A 254 10.70 -12.21 -28.66
C ASP A 254 9.59 -11.40 -27.97
N CYS A 255 9.57 -10.07 -28.15
CA CYS A 255 8.50 -9.21 -27.64
C CYS A 255 7.14 -9.52 -28.30
N ILE A 256 7.10 -9.75 -29.62
CA ILE A 256 5.86 -10.08 -30.34
C ILE A 256 5.36 -11.47 -29.95
N ALA A 257 6.28 -12.42 -29.79
CA ALA A 257 6.00 -13.76 -29.28
C ALA A 257 5.58 -13.77 -27.79
N MET A 258 5.50 -12.60 -27.14
CA MET A 258 5.18 -12.46 -25.71
C MET A 258 6.10 -13.30 -24.82
N LYS A 259 7.35 -13.54 -25.24
CA LYS A 259 8.35 -14.10 -24.34
C LYS A 259 8.66 -13.05 -23.28
N PRO A 260 8.84 -13.44 -22.00
CA PRO A 260 9.11 -12.48 -20.94
C PRO A 260 10.39 -11.69 -21.28
N PRO A 261 10.30 -10.39 -21.57
CA PRO A 261 11.47 -9.62 -21.91
C PRO A 261 12.27 -9.33 -20.64
N SER A 262 13.56 -9.08 -20.80
CA SER A 262 14.38 -8.53 -19.71
C SER A 262 13.89 -7.12 -19.39
N PHE A 263 13.12 -6.96 -18.31
CA PHE A 263 12.78 -5.64 -17.78
C PHE A 263 13.93 -5.12 -16.91
N VAL A 264 14.07 -3.80 -16.86
CA VAL A 264 14.96 -3.13 -15.89
C VAL A 264 14.29 -3.15 -14.51
N TRP A 265 14.30 -4.32 -13.86
CA TRP A 265 13.62 -4.58 -12.59
C TRP A 265 14.06 -3.65 -11.46
N LYS A 266 15.30 -3.14 -11.49
CA LYS A 266 15.75 -2.11 -10.54
C LYS A 266 14.85 -0.88 -10.54
N ARG A 267 14.39 -0.45 -11.73
CA ARG A 267 13.53 0.74 -11.87
C ARG A 267 12.16 0.49 -11.26
N VAL A 268 11.61 -0.71 -11.45
CA VAL A 268 10.35 -1.15 -10.84
C VAL A 268 10.50 -1.18 -9.31
N TYR A 269 11.54 -1.83 -8.81
CA TYR A 269 11.83 -1.90 -7.37
C TYR A 269 11.96 -0.52 -6.71
N ASP A 270 12.71 0.40 -7.33
CA ASP A 270 12.84 1.77 -6.83
C ASP A 270 11.52 2.53 -6.83
N GLN A 271 10.73 2.38 -7.90
CA GLN A 271 9.44 3.04 -8.01
C GLN A 271 8.47 2.55 -6.92
N VAL A 272 8.39 1.24 -6.70
CA VAL A 272 7.52 0.65 -5.68
C VAL A 272 7.97 1.05 -4.27
N LYS A 273 9.27 1.01 -3.95
CA LYS A 273 9.79 1.48 -2.65
C LYS A 273 9.54 2.99 -2.42
N ARG A 274 9.62 3.81 -3.47
CA ARG A 274 9.26 5.25 -3.39
C ARG A 274 7.79 5.43 -3.09
N LEU A 275 6.92 4.71 -3.78
CA LEU A 275 5.48 4.72 -3.54
C LEU A 275 5.12 4.24 -2.14
N GLN A 276 5.78 3.19 -1.65
CA GLN A 276 5.61 2.68 -0.28
C GLN A 276 5.91 3.75 0.78
N LYS A 277 6.88 4.65 0.54
CA LYS A 277 7.20 5.74 1.47
C LYS A 277 6.29 6.96 1.28
N GLY A 278 6.02 7.33 0.03
CA GLY A 278 5.37 8.60 -0.32
C GLY A 278 3.84 8.54 -0.37
N ASN A 279 3.25 7.44 -0.81
CA ASN A 279 1.81 7.34 -1.06
C ASN A 279 1.06 6.76 0.15
N LEU A 280 0.02 7.46 0.62
CA LEU A 280 -0.78 7.03 1.78
C LEU A 280 -1.56 5.75 1.51
N GLY A 281 -2.16 5.61 0.32
CA GLY A 281 -2.88 4.39 -0.07
C GLY A 281 -1.98 3.16 -0.10
N VAL A 282 -0.76 3.31 -0.62
CA VAL A 282 0.24 2.21 -0.61
C VAL A 282 0.67 1.88 0.82
N ARG A 283 0.89 2.87 1.69
CA ARG A 283 1.18 2.64 3.11
C ARG A 283 0.04 1.91 3.82
N ASN A 284 -1.21 2.30 3.56
CA ASN A 284 -2.38 1.63 4.10
C ASN A 284 -2.46 0.18 3.64
N ARG A 285 -2.24 -0.07 2.35
CA ARG A 285 -2.19 -1.42 1.79
C ARG A 285 -1.11 -2.30 2.42
N VAL A 286 0.12 -1.77 2.61
CA VAL A 286 1.20 -2.49 3.31
C VAL A 286 0.79 -2.84 4.74
N ARG A 287 0.16 -1.90 5.46
CA ARG A 287 -0.34 -2.13 6.82
C ARG A 287 -1.41 -3.22 6.86
N VAL A 288 -2.37 -3.20 5.93
CA VAL A 288 -3.44 -4.20 5.81
C VAL A 288 -2.86 -5.58 5.47
N TRP A 289 -1.91 -5.65 4.54
CA TRP A 289 -1.23 -6.90 4.22
C TRP A 289 -0.57 -7.52 5.46
N GLY A 290 0.19 -6.72 6.22
CA GLY A 290 0.83 -7.20 7.45
C GLY A 290 -0.19 -7.64 8.53
N LEU A 291 -1.39 -7.04 8.56
CA LEU A 291 -2.47 -7.51 9.43
C LEU A 291 -2.99 -8.88 8.97
N ALA A 292 -3.21 -9.05 7.66
CA ALA A 292 -3.64 -10.33 7.10
C ALA A 292 -2.61 -11.45 7.33
N GLU A 293 -1.31 -11.17 7.16
CA GLU A 293 -0.24 -12.14 7.47
C GLU A 293 -0.29 -12.59 8.93
N ARG A 294 -0.45 -11.66 9.88
CA ARG A 294 -0.57 -12.00 11.31
C ARG A 294 -1.80 -12.86 11.61
N ILE A 295 -2.93 -12.56 10.97
CA ILE A 295 -4.17 -13.34 11.12
C ILE A 295 -3.93 -14.77 10.60
N VAL A 296 -3.38 -14.92 9.40
CA VAL A 296 -3.11 -16.24 8.79
C VAL A 296 -2.10 -17.03 9.62
N GLU A 297 -1.04 -16.39 10.10
CA GLU A 297 -0.05 -17.00 10.98
C GLU A 297 -0.68 -17.49 12.29
N ARG A 298 -1.58 -16.69 12.89
CA ARG A 298 -2.33 -17.08 14.09
C ARG A 298 -3.23 -18.28 13.80
N ILE A 299 -3.99 -18.28 12.70
CA ILE A 299 -4.80 -19.44 12.27
C ILE A 299 -3.92 -20.69 12.12
N GLY A 300 -2.74 -20.55 11.50
CA GLY A 300 -1.78 -21.65 11.34
C GLY A 300 -1.34 -22.24 12.68
N ARG A 301 -0.96 -21.38 13.64
CA ARG A 301 -0.63 -21.80 15.01
C ARG A 301 -1.78 -22.55 15.68
N LEU A 302 -3.00 -22.03 15.57
CA LEU A 302 -4.19 -22.64 16.19
C LEU A 302 -4.56 -24.00 15.59
N ARG A 303 -4.23 -24.22 14.33
CA ARG A 303 -4.47 -25.50 13.64
C ARG A 303 -3.33 -26.52 13.85
N GLY A 304 -2.34 -26.21 14.69
CA GLY A 304 -1.17 -27.06 14.89
C GLY A 304 -0.33 -27.22 13.61
N MET A 305 -0.46 -26.30 12.65
CA MET A 305 0.40 -26.28 11.48
C MET A 305 1.76 -25.75 11.91
N GLU A 306 2.76 -26.63 12.01
CA GLU A 306 4.15 -26.20 12.21
C GLU A 306 4.51 -25.18 11.14
N SER A 307 4.94 -24.00 11.60
CA SER A 307 5.14 -22.83 10.76
C SER A 307 6.25 -23.11 9.74
N ALA A 308 5.87 -23.41 8.50
CA ALA A 308 6.81 -23.52 7.40
C ALA A 308 7.36 -22.12 7.06
N GLY A 309 8.51 -21.77 7.65
CA GLY A 309 9.42 -20.77 7.10
C GLY A 309 9.29 -19.36 7.67
N LYS A 310 10.19 -19.05 8.61
CA LYS A 310 10.54 -17.69 9.06
C LYS A 310 10.76 -16.74 7.88
N ARG A 311 9.99 -15.64 7.78
CA ARG A 311 10.48 -14.38 7.20
C ARG A 311 9.95 -13.16 7.96
N HIS A 312 10.92 -12.40 8.45
CA HIS A 312 10.90 -11.08 9.10
C HIS A 312 10.66 -11.02 10.62
N ASP A 313 11.78 -11.12 11.34
CA ASP A 313 11.97 -10.57 12.67
C ASP A 313 11.60 -9.08 12.71
N LEU A 314 10.46 -8.79 13.34
CA LEU A 314 10.26 -7.56 14.10
C LEU A 314 9.99 -8.01 15.54
N LYS A 315 11.06 -8.05 16.33
CA LYS A 315 10.98 -8.13 17.80
C LYS A 315 10.15 -6.95 18.30
N GLY A 316 9.13 -7.26 19.10
CA GLY A 316 8.39 -6.31 19.93
C GLY A 316 6.90 -6.60 19.98
N ASP A 317 6.51 -7.37 21.00
CA ASP A 317 5.18 -7.49 21.61
C ASP A 317 4.15 -8.42 20.93
N GLU A 318 4.21 -9.68 21.38
CA GLU A 318 3.08 -10.55 21.75
C GLU A 318 2.06 -9.71 22.56
N ASP A 319 0.75 -9.74 22.32
CA ASP A 319 -0.11 -10.85 22.73
C ASP A 319 -1.52 -10.75 22.11
N ASN A 320 -2.10 -11.94 21.92
CA ASN A 320 -3.51 -12.31 21.88
C ASN A 320 -4.53 -11.51 21.06
N LEU A 321 -5.06 -12.13 19.99
CA LEU A 321 -6.51 -12.09 19.69
C LEU A 321 -6.99 -13.47 19.13
N GLN A 322 -8.01 -14.03 19.79
CA GLN A 322 -8.43 -15.44 20.02
C GLN A 322 -9.09 -16.16 18.81
N VAL A 323 -9.09 -17.51 18.63
CA VAL A 323 -9.24 -18.72 19.49
C VAL A 323 -10.70 -19.04 19.87
N GLU A 324 -11.13 -20.29 19.65
CA GLU A 324 -12.42 -20.83 20.13
C GLU A 324 -12.30 -21.46 21.53
N PRO A 325 -13.36 -21.41 22.36
CA PRO A 325 -13.30 -21.68 23.81
C PRO A 325 -13.17 -23.15 24.17
N THR A 326 -12.59 -23.44 25.34
CA THR A 326 -12.64 -24.77 25.96
C THR A 326 -13.92 -24.99 26.79
N GLN A 327 -14.29 -26.25 27.03
CA GLN A 327 -15.59 -26.61 27.63
C GLN A 327 -15.78 -26.06 29.06
N ASP A 328 -14.72 -26.04 29.87
CA ASP A 328 -14.75 -25.45 31.22
C ASP A 328 -15.00 -23.93 31.20
N GLU A 329 -14.58 -23.21 30.13
CA GLU A 329 -14.78 -21.77 29.95
C GLU A 329 -16.20 -21.41 29.48
N VAL A 330 -16.86 -22.34 28.77
CA VAL A 330 -18.29 -22.23 28.41
C VAL A 330 -19.16 -22.45 29.64
N ASP A 331 -18.82 -23.45 30.46
CA ASP A 331 -19.61 -23.83 31.62
C ASP A 331 -19.48 -22.84 32.79
N SER A 332 -18.37 -22.08 32.86
CA SER A 332 -18.20 -20.97 33.80
C SER A 332 -18.80 -19.64 33.32
N GLY A 333 -19.33 -19.57 32.08
CA GLY A 333 -19.89 -18.36 31.48
C GLY A 333 -18.86 -17.33 31.00
N ALA A 334 -17.60 -17.73 30.79
CA ALA A 334 -16.51 -16.83 30.44
C ALA A 334 -16.48 -16.45 28.94
N VAL A 335 -17.25 -17.13 28.08
CA VAL A 335 -17.36 -16.80 26.66
C VAL A 335 -18.79 -16.45 26.26
N ASN A 336 -18.97 -15.23 25.75
CA ASN A 336 -20.23 -14.71 25.24
C ASN A 336 -20.01 -14.34 23.76
N HIS A 337 -20.87 -14.81 22.85
CA HIS A 337 -20.73 -14.61 21.39
C HIS A 337 -20.95 -13.16 20.90
N GLY A 338 -20.77 -12.16 21.77
CA GLY A 338 -20.77 -10.75 21.39
C GLY A 338 -19.42 -10.35 20.78
N TYR A 339 -19.44 -9.36 19.89
CA TYR A 339 -18.26 -8.82 19.19
C TYR A 339 -17.22 -8.12 20.09
N GLU A 340 -17.23 -8.35 21.41
CA GLU A 340 -16.45 -7.58 22.39
C GLU A 340 -15.48 -8.48 23.18
N CYS A 341 -14.21 -8.08 23.19
CA CYS A 341 -13.11 -8.74 23.89
C CYS A 341 -13.14 -8.44 25.40
N SER A 342 -13.10 -9.49 26.24
CA SER A 342 -13.15 -9.40 27.70
C SER A 342 -11.91 -8.79 28.36
N GLU A 343 -10.78 -8.65 27.67
CA GLU A 343 -9.61 -7.91 28.20
C GLU A 343 -9.76 -6.39 28.11
N CYS A 344 -10.69 -5.90 27.27
CA CYS A 344 -11.02 -4.47 27.21
C CYS A 344 -11.87 -4.01 28.42
N ASN A 345 -12.30 -4.93 29.30
CA ASN A 345 -13.04 -4.61 30.53
C ASN A 345 -12.17 -3.91 31.59
N HIS A 346 -10.84 -4.01 31.53
CA HIS A 346 -9.94 -3.40 32.52
C HIS A 346 -9.82 -1.87 32.42
N TYR A 347 -10.33 -1.25 31.36
CA TYR A 347 -10.40 0.21 31.22
C TYR A 347 -11.78 0.78 31.57
N GLN A 348 -12.68 -0.02 32.17
CA GLN A 348 -13.88 0.52 32.79
C GLN A 348 -13.48 1.27 34.07
N ILE A 349 -13.63 2.59 34.05
CA ILE A 349 -13.70 3.38 35.28
C ILE A 349 -14.94 2.87 36.03
N GLU A 350 -14.75 2.27 37.20
CA GLU A 350 -15.85 1.91 38.09
C GLU A 350 -16.73 3.13 38.32
N ARG A 351 -17.96 3.08 37.81
CA ARG A 351 -18.99 4.01 38.24
C ARG A 351 -19.33 3.63 39.67
N MET A 352 -19.03 4.50 40.63
CA MET A 352 -19.59 4.40 41.97
C MET A 352 -21.10 4.27 41.84
N GLU A 353 -21.65 3.14 42.29
CA GLU A 353 -23.08 2.97 42.45
C GLU A 353 -23.55 4.01 43.47
N ILE A 354 -24.33 4.99 43.00
CA ILE A 354 -25.18 5.76 43.89
C ILE A 354 -26.31 4.80 44.26
N SER A 355 -26.17 4.20 45.45
CA SER A 355 -27.21 3.44 46.13
C SER A 355 -28.52 4.23 46.11
N SER A 356 -29.52 3.70 45.41
CA SER A 356 -30.90 4.11 45.59
C SER A 356 -31.44 3.43 46.86
N GLU A 357 -31.21 4.06 48.02
CA GLU A 357 -32.16 3.92 49.11
C GLU A 357 -33.33 4.88 48.88
N ARG A 358 -34.52 4.36 49.19
CA ARG A 358 -35.82 5.00 49.08
C ARG A 358 -35.95 6.26 49.93
#